data_AF-A0A1J4T5A7-F1
#
_entry.id   AF-A0A1J4T5A7-F1
#
_cell.length_a   1.000
_cell.length_b   1.000
_cell.length_c   1.000
_cell.angle_alpha   90.00
_cell.angle_beta   90.00
_cell.angle_gamma   90.00
#
_symmetry.space_group_name_H-M   'P 1'
#
loop_
_entity.id
_entity.type
_entity.pdbx_description
1 polymer ?
#
loop_
_entity_poly.entity_id
_entity_poly.type
_entity_poly.pdbx_seq_one_letter_code
_entity_poly.pdbx_strand_id
1 'polypeptide(L)'
;MSVICIFGDSITYGACDIDGGGWANRLRRYIENKSYYEDMVYILGVDGDTSESLLERFNRECFARKLNIIIFAIGINDSLFYNKDIKINLTPLDTYKKNINKLLSKAKEYTEKIIFIGLTKVEDLKTNPFLDSSTGKCYQNSLIIRYNEALEKICLEKNLLFIKVYDLLDNSDLEDGLHPNAKGHEKMFKKIKDDLIKNKIIL
;
A
#
# COMPACT_ATOMS: atom_id res chain seq x y z
N MET A 1 16.53 2.19 -18.08
CA MET A 1 15.72 0.96 -17.91
C MET A 1 15.78 0.46 -16.49
N SER A 2 14.73 0.79 -15.74
CA SER A 2 14.42 0.31 -14.41
C SER A 2 13.12 -0.48 -14.45
N VAL A 3 13.09 -1.65 -13.80
CA VAL A 3 11.86 -2.40 -13.54
C VAL A 3 11.40 -2.10 -12.11
N ILE A 4 10.20 -1.55 -11.99
CA ILE A 4 9.58 -1.16 -10.73
C ILE A 4 8.41 -2.12 -10.47
N CYS A 5 8.37 -2.72 -9.28
CA CYS A 5 7.22 -3.52 -8.85
C CYS A 5 6.56 -2.89 -7.63
N ILE A 6 5.25 -2.70 -7.72
CA ILE A 6 4.43 -2.10 -6.68
C ILE A 6 3.54 -3.20 -6.10
N PHE A 7 3.90 -3.69 -4.93
CA PHE A 7 3.16 -4.73 -4.21
C PHE A 7 2.22 -4.09 -3.20
N GLY A 8 0.99 -4.59 -3.14
CA GLY A 8 0.04 -4.10 -2.17
C GLY A 8 -1.30 -4.82 -2.23
N ASP A 9 -2.30 -4.14 -1.70
CA ASP A 9 -3.68 -4.62 -1.58
C ASP A 9 -4.62 -4.00 -2.65
N SER A 10 -5.92 -3.95 -2.32
CA SER A 10 -6.99 -3.35 -3.13
C SER A 10 -6.76 -1.87 -3.47
N ILE A 11 -6.12 -1.11 -2.58
CA ILE A 11 -5.82 0.31 -2.81
C ILE A 11 -4.72 0.42 -3.88
N THR A 12 -3.76 -0.50 -3.88
CA THR A 12 -2.73 -0.59 -4.93
C THR A 12 -3.31 -1.09 -6.25
N TYR A 13 -4.24 -2.04 -6.19
CA TYR A 13 -4.99 -2.52 -7.37
C TYR A 13 -5.78 -1.39 -8.06
N GLY A 14 -6.25 -0.40 -7.29
CA GLY A 14 -7.01 0.74 -7.81
C GLY A 14 -8.52 0.58 -7.63
N ALA A 15 -8.95 -0.12 -6.57
CA ALA A 15 -10.36 -0.22 -6.21
C ALA A 15 -11.03 1.17 -6.16
N CYS A 16 -12.29 1.22 -6.61
CA CYS A 16 -13.14 2.42 -6.70
C CYS A 16 -12.66 3.54 -7.65
N ASP A 17 -11.75 3.25 -8.57
CA ASP A 17 -11.34 4.20 -9.62
C ASP A 17 -11.11 3.49 -10.96
N ILE A 18 -12.22 3.14 -11.61
CA ILE A 18 -12.24 2.38 -12.86
C ILE A 18 -11.56 3.14 -14.01
N ASP A 19 -11.82 4.45 -14.14
CA ASP A 19 -11.30 5.26 -15.24
C ASP A 19 -9.80 5.53 -15.11
N GLY A 20 -9.33 5.82 -13.89
CA GLY A 20 -7.92 6.13 -13.61
C GLY A 20 -7.05 4.90 -13.34
N GLY A 21 -7.64 3.79 -12.90
CA GLY A 21 -6.97 2.56 -12.50
C GLY A 21 -6.18 2.68 -11.19
N GLY A 22 -6.49 3.68 -10.35
CA GLY A 22 -5.81 3.91 -9.08
C GLY A 22 -4.50 4.72 -9.16
N TRP A 23 -3.94 5.02 -7.99
CA TRP A 23 -2.72 5.82 -7.88
C TRP A 23 -1.51 5.13 -8.54
N ALA A 24 -1.42 3.81 -8.43
CA ALA A 24 -0.32 3.02 -8.97
C ALA A 24 -0.33 3.02 -10.51
N ASN A 25 -1.51 2.99 -11.13
CA ASN A 25 -1.63 3.09 -12.59
C ASN A 25 -1.33 4.51 -13.10
N ARG A 26 -1.74 5.55 -12.38
CA ARG A 26 -1.30 6.93 -12.68
C ARG A 26 0.23 7.06 -12.59
N LEU A 27 0.86 6.45 -11.58
CA LEU A 27 2.31 6.44 -11.42
C LEU A 27 3.00 5.70 -12.56
N ARG A 28 2.51 4.51 -12.92
CA ARG A 28 2.97 3.75 -14.09
C ARG A 28 2.93 4.61 -15.35
N ARG A 29 1.77 5.20 -15.66
CA ARG A 29 1.60 6.07 -16.84
C ARG A 29 2.59 7.23 -16.82
N TYR A 30 2.80 7.87 -15.68
CA TYR A 30 3.78 8.95 -15.56
C TYR A 30 5.20 8.47 -15.88
N ILE A 31 5.66 7.40 -15.24
CA ILE A 31 7.03 6.88 -15.38
C ILE A 31 7.30 6.38 -16.80
N GLU A 32 6.38 5.56 -17.36
CA GLU A 32 6.53 5.01 -18.71
C GLU A 32 6.54 6.13 -19.77
N ASN A 33 5.68 7.15 -19.64
CA ASN A 33 5.71 8.30 -20.56
C ASN A 33 6.99 9.13 -20.40
N LYS A 34 7.42 9.40 -19.16
CA LYS A 34 8.57 10.27 -18.88
C LYS A 34 9.89 9.65 -19.35
N SER A 35 9.99 8.32 -19.28
CA SER A 35 11.16 7.54 -19.69
C SER A 35 11.11 7.09 -21.16
N TYR A 36 10.12 7.53 -21.95
CA TYR A 36 9.89 7.02 -23.31
C TYR A 36 9.84 5.48 -23.37
N TYR A 37 9.16 4.87 -22.39
CA TYR A 37 8.99 3.42 -22.22
C TYR A 37 10.26 2.63 -21.91
N GLU A 38 11.35 3.30 -21.55
CA GLU A 38 12.55 2.60 -21.09
C GLU A 38 12.39 2.01 -19.69
N ASP A 39 11.61 2.64 -18.81
CA ASP A 39 11.31 2.12 -17.48
C ASP A 39 9.94 1.42 -17.47
N MET A 40 9.85 0.29 -16.78
CA MET A 40 8.64 -0.55 -16.73
C MET A 40 8.08 -0.60 -15.32
N VAL A 41 6.75 -0.50 -15.18
CA VAL A 41 6.09 -0.58 -13.87
C VAL A 41 5.07 -1.71 -13.86
N TYR A 42 5.25 -2.65 -12.93
CA TYR A 42 4.30 -3.73 -12.66
C TYR A 42 3.52 -3.41 -11.39
N ILE A 43 2.20 -3.38 -11.53
CA ILE A 43 1.27 -3.18 -10.43
C ILE A 43 0.81 -4.56 -9.97
N LEU A 44 1.14 -4.90 -8.72
CA LEU A 44 0.98 -6.22 -8.12
C LEU A 44 0.11 -6.11 -6.86
N GLY A 45 -0.96 -5.33 -6.97
CA GLY A 45 -2.01 -5.20 -5.96
C GLY A 45 -3.02 -6.34 -6.05
N VAL A 46 -3.38 -6.92 -4.92
CA VAL A 46 -4.39 -8.00 -4.83
C VAL A 46 -5.44 -7.62 -3.78
N ASP A 47 -6.71 -7.65 -4.15
CA ASP A 47 -7.79 -7.30 -3.23
C ASP A 47 -7.77 -8.17 -1.96
N GLY A 48 -7.99 -7.53 -0.80
CA GLY A 48 -8.01 -8.19 0.50
C GLY A 48 -6.66 -8.67 1.05
N ASP A 49 -5.54 -8.50 0.33
CA ASP A 49 -4.23 -8.96 0.80
C ASP A 49 -3.84 -8.34 2.15
N THR A 50 -3.34 -9.19 3.04
CA THR A 50 -2.61 -8.80 4.25
C THR A 50 -1.10 -8.92 4.00
N SER A 51 -0.27 -8.49 4.95
CA SER A 51 1.17 -8.74 4.91
C SER A 51 1.53 -10.23 4.84
N GLU A 52 0.69 -11.11 5.40
CA GLU A 52 0.87 -12.57 5.34
C GLU A 52 0.58 -13.10 3.93
N SER A 53 -0.55 -12.73 3.34
CA SER A 53 -0.93 -13.12 1.99
C SER A 53 0.11 -12.64 0.95
N LEU A 54 0.62 -11.41 1.12
CA LEU A 54 1.68 -10.89 0.25
C LEU A 54 2.97 -11.73 0.38
N LEU A 55 3.36 -12.15 1.60
CA LEU A 55 4.56 -12.97 1.80
C LEU A 55 4.53 -14.29 1.01
N GLU A 56 3.36 -14.91 0.88
CA GLU A 56 3.20 -16.19 0.20
C GLU A 56 3.48 -16.09 -1.31
N ARG A 57 3.07 -14.99 -1.93
CA ARG A 57 3.22 -14.77 -3.38
C ARG A 57 4.49 -14.00 -3.76
N PHE A 58 5.09 -13.25 -2.83
CA PHE A 58 6.16 -12.28 -3.10
C PHE A 58 7.31 -12.85 -3.94
N ASN A 59 7.97 -13.93 -3.49
CA ASN A 59 9.14 -14.46 -4.22
C ASN A 59 8.78 -14.98 -5.62
N ARG A 60 7.59 -15.59 -5.78
CA ARG A 60 7.15 -16.14 -7.08
C ARG A 60 6.91 -15.02 -8.08
N GLU A 61 6.31 -13.93 -7.63
CA GLU A 61 6.10 -12.75 -8.47
C GLU A 61 7.40 -11.98 -8.74
N CYS A 62 8.32 -11.93 -7.78
CA CYS A 62 9.62 -11.31 -7.99
C CYS A 62 10.49 -12.07 -9.00
N PHE A 63 10.52 -13.40 -8.92
CA PHE A 63 11.41 -14.25 -9.73
C PHE A 63 11.26 -14.04 -11.24
N ALA A 64 10.05 -13.72 -11.71
CA ALA A 64 9.78 -13.50 -13.12
C ALA A 64 10.33 -12.16 -13.66
N ARG A 65 10.82 -11.26 -12.79
CA ARG A 65 11.08 -9.85 -13.11
C ARG A 65 12.51 -9.46 -12.75
N LYS A 66 13.23 -8.78 -13.65
CA LYS A 66 14.58 -8.22 -13.39
C LYS A 66 14.47 -6.94 -12.55
N LEU A 67 14.03 -7.08 -11.30
CA LEU A 67 13.64 -6.00 -10.40
C LEU A 67 14.79 -5.01 -10.14
N ASN A 68 14.50 -3.72 -10.25
CA ASN A 68 15.41 -2.66 -9.82
C ASN A 68 14.86 -1.90 -8.61
N ILE A 69 13.55 -1.74 -8.49
CA ILE A 69 12.90 -0.98 -7.41
C ILE A 69 11.67 -1.75 -6.94
N ILE A 70 11.50 -1.83 -5.63
CA ILE A 70 10.32 -2.42 -4.99
C ILE A 70 9.61 -1.35 -4.16
N ILE A 71 8.31 -1.20 -4.38
CA ILE A 71 7.44 -0.34 -3.59
C ILE A 71 6.41 -1.23 -2.90
N PHE A 72 6.30 -1.15 -1.59
CA PHE A 72 5.29 -1.84 -0.79
C PHE A 72 4.22 -0.86 -0.31
N ALA A 73 2.95 -1.20 -0.48
CA ALA A 73 1.80 -0.47 0.02
C ALA A 73 0.80 -1.50 0.59
N ILE A 74 1.08 -1.98 1.80
CA ILE A 74 0.38 -3.10 2.43
C ILE A 74 0.21 -2.84 3.93
N GLY A 75 -0.91 -3.30 4.51
CA GLY A 75 -1.13 -3.26 5.95
C GLY A 75 -2.53 -2.81 6.38
N ILE A 76 -3.35 -2.28 5.47
CA ILE A 76 -4.70 -1.83 5.83
C ILE A 76 -5.56 -3.03 6.26
N ASN A 77 -5.47 -4.15 5.54
CA ASN A 77 -6.19 -5.38 5.87
C ASN A 77 -5.61 -6.13 7.08
N ASP A 78 -4.35 -5.92 7.44
CA ASP A 78 -3.79 -6.44 8.70
C ASP A 78 -4.49 -5.80 9.92
N SER A 79 -4.90 -4.54 9.79
CA SER A 79 -5.62 -3.80 10.83
C SER A 79 -7.10 -4.20 10.97
N LEU A 80 -7.64 -4.94 9.99
CA LEU A 80 -9.02 -5.43 9.98
C LEU A 80 -9.30 -6.23 11.25
N PHE A 81 -10.51 -6.13 11.77
CA PHE A 81 -11.04 -7.03 12.79
C PHE A 81 -12.49 -7.38 12.47
N TYR A 82 -13.01 -8.43 13.11
CA TYR A 82 -14.38 -8.88 12.90
C TYR A 82 -15.23 -8.54 14.12
N ASN A 83 -16.41 -7.96 13.86
CA ASN A 83 -17.38 -7.56 14.87
C ASN A 83 -16.88 -6.41 15.77
N LYS A 84 -17.72 -5.38 15.94
CA LYS A 84 -17.40 -4.18 16.74
C LYS A 84 -17.07 -4.50 18.21
N ASP A 85 -17.65 -5.59 18.73
CA ASP A 85 -17.56 -5.96 20.14
C ASP A 85 -16.33 -6.86 20.44
N ILE A 86 -15.78 -7.53 19.41
CA ILE A 86 -14.65 -8.45 19.53
C ILE A 86 -13.50 -7.90 18.68
N LYS A 87 -12.72 -6.98 19.26
CA LYS A 87 -11.59 -6.31 18.59
C LYS A 87 -10.35 -7.21 18.45
N ILE A 88 -10.52 -8.42 17.93
CA ILE A 88 -9.40 -9.29 17.57
C ILE A 88 -9.03 -8.99 16.12
N ASN A 89 -7.88 -8.35 15.95
CA ASN A 89 -7.31 -8.08 14.63
C ASN A 89 -7.08 -9.38 13.85
N LEU A 90 -7.35 -9.36 12.55
CA LEU A 90 -7.07 -10.44 11.62
C LEU A 90 -5.57 -10.79 11.67
N THR A 91 -4.71 -9.78 11.65
CA THR A 91 -3.26 -9.97 11.80
C THR A 91 -2.80 -9.22 13.05
N PRO A 92 -2.41 -9.90 14.14
CA PRO A 92 -1.88 -9.23 15.32
C PRO A 92 -0.69 -8.32 15.00
N LEU A 93 -0.60 -7.16 15.67
CA LEU A 93 0.41 -6.13 15.36
C LEU A 93 1.86 -6.67 15.37
N ASP A 94 2.20 -7.57 16.28
CA ASP A 94 3.55 -8.17 16.31
C ASP A 94 3.79 -9.17 15.18
N THR A 95 2.74 -9.85 14.71
CA THR A 95 2.79 -10.66 13.49
C THR A 95 2.99 -9.77 12.27
N TYR A 96 2.25 -8.66 12.16
CA TYR A 96 2.45 -7.68 11.09
C TYR A 96 3.90 -7.16 11.05
N LYS A 97 4.47 -6.73 12.19
CA LYS A 97 5.88 -6.30 12.27
C LYS A 97 6.85 -7.38 11.81
N LYS A 98 6.63 -8.64 12.21
CA LYS A 98 7.44 -9.79 11.77
C LYS A 98 7.31 -9.98 10.25
N ASN A 99 6.11 -9.86 9.71
CA ASN A 99 5.85 -10.02 8.29
C ASN A 99 6.52 -8.92 7.45
N ILE A 100 6.42 -7.66 7.86
CA ILE A 100 7.13 -6.54 7.22
C ILE A 100 8.65 -6.77 7.21
N ASN A 101 9.23 -7.22 8.33
CA ASN A 101 10.67 -7.53 8.37
C ASN A 101 11.04 -8.72 7.46
N LYS A 102 10.18 -9.73 7.34
CA LYS A 102 10.38 -10.84 6.38
C LYS A 102 10.27 -10.37 4.93
N LEU A 103 9.30 -9.53 4.60
CA LEU A 103 9.16 -8.94 3.26
C LEU A 103 10.40 -8.13 2.91
N LEU A 104 10.88 -7.30 3.84
CA LEU A 104 12.11 -6.54 3.66
C LEU A 104 13.32 -7.45 3.43
N SER A 105 13.48 -8.50 4.25
CA SER A 105 14.58 -9.46 4.07
C SER A 105 14.54 -10.11 2.69
N LYS A 106 13.37 -10.55 2.24
CA LYS A 106 13.17 -11.15 0.91
C LYS A 106 13.42 -10.14 -0.21
N ALA A 107 12.94 -8.90 -0.07
CA ALA A 107 13.11 -7.85 -1.06
C ALA A 107 14.58 -7.50 -1.29
N LYS A 108 15.39 -7.53 -0.22
CA LYS A 108 16.85 -7.31 -0.29
C LYS A 108 17.60 -8.39 -1.07
N GLU A 109 17.02 -9.56 -1.27
CA GLU A 109 17.57 -10.58 -2.18
C GLU A 109 17.50 -10.13 -3.65
N TYR A 110 16.64 -9.15 -3.98
CA TYR A 110 16.40 -8.66 -5.34
C TYR A 110 16.93 -7.24 -5.57
N THR A 111 16.79 -6.31 -4.60
CA THR A 111 17.25 -4.93 -4.74
C THR A 111 17.42 -4.23 -3.38
N GLU A 112 18.31 -3.25 -3.32
CA GLU A 112 18.45 -2.34 -2.18
C GLU A 112 17.49 -1.13 -2.25
N LYS A 113 16.88 -0.86 -3.42
CA LYS A 113 15.94 0.25 -3.61
C LYS A 113 14.52 -0.17 -3.21
N ILE A 114 14.25 -0.12 -1.92
CA ILE A 114 12.97 -0.54 -1.31
C ILE A 114 12.29 0.67 -0.67
N ILE A 115 11.02 0.89 -1.01
CA ILE A 115 10.20 2.01 -0.54
C ILE A 115 8.92 1.45 0.09
N PHE A 116 8.45 2.05 1.17
CA PHE A 116 7.15 1.77 1.75
C PHE A 116 6.23 2.99 1.64
N ILE A 117 4.98 2.75 1.25
CA ILE A 117 3.89 3.71 1.31
C ILE A 117 3.15 3.47 2.63
N GLY A 118 2.88 4.55 3.37
CA GLY A 118 2.08 4.48 4.59
C GLY A 118 0.63 4.04 4.33
N LEU A 119 -0.07 3.71 5.41
CA LEU A 119 -1.48 3.36 5.35
C LEU A 119 -2.34 4.62 5.22
N THR A 120 -3.52 4.50 4.61
CA THR A 120 -4.52 5.58 4.53
C THR A 120 -5.44 5.57 5.75
N LYS A 121 -6.04 6.72 6.04
CA LYS A 121 -7.20 6.78 6.93
C LYS A 121 -8.44 6.16 6.30
N VAL A 122 -9.40 5.83 7.15
CA VAL A 122 -10.75 5.39 6.80
C VAL A 122 -11.81 6.33 7.36
N GLU A 123 -13.04 6.22 6.89
CA GLU A 123 -14.22 6.85 7.49
C GLU A 123 -14.84 5.88 8.51
N ASP A 124 -14.47 6.04 9.79
CA ASP A 124 -14.89 5.13 10.88
C ASP A 124 -16.42 4.87 10.90
N LEU A 125 -17.25 5.86 10.54
CA LEU A 125 -18.70 5.73 10.50
C LEU A 125 -19.20 4.74 9.42
N LYS A 126 -18.44 4.57 8.34
CA LYS A 126 -18.75 3.61 7.26
C LYS A 126 -17.98 2.31 7.38
N THR A 127 -16.91 2.28 8.18
CA THR A 127 -16.02 1.12 8.27
C THR A 127 -16.11 0.36 9.58
N ASN A 128 -16.94 0.77 10.54
CA ASN A 128 -17.08 0.08 11.83
C ASN A 128 -18.56 -0.05 12.27
N PRO A 129 -19.33 -0.99 11.69
CA PRO A 129 -18.90 -2.01 10.72
C PRO A 129 -18.80 -1.48 9.29
N PHE A 130 -18.06 -2.20 8.44
CA PHE A 130 -17.91 -1.86 7.03
C PHE A 130 -19.22 -2.11 6.28
N LEU A 131 -19.88 -1.03 5.88
CA LEU A 131 -21.23 -1.05 5.33
C LEU A 131 -21.34 -1.89 4.05
N ASP A 132 -20.29 -1.90 3.23
CA ASP A 132 -20.25 -2.66 1.98
C ASP A 132 -19.80 -4.12 2.17
N SER A 133 -19.77 -4.60 3.42
CA SER A 133 -19.41 -5.98 3.74
C SER A 133 -20.48 -6.69 4.59
N SER A 134 -20.93 -7.84 4.10
CA SER A 134 -21.85 -8.73 4.84
C SER A 134 -21.14 -9.61 5.90
N THR A 135 -19.81 -9.57 5.97
CA THR A 135 -19.03 -10.46 6.85
C THR A 135 -18.69 -9.84 8.20
N GLY A 136 -19.17 -8.63 8.48
CA GLY A 136 -18.91 -7.92 9.75
C GLY A 136 -17.47 -7.39 9.86
N LYS A 137 -16.80 -7.17 8.72
CA LYS A 137 -15.48 -6.52 8.66
C LYS A 137 -15.55 -5.15 9.32
N CYS A 138 -14.51 -4.81 10.08
CA CYS A 138 -14.38 -3.51 10.72
C CYS A 138 -12.97 -2.95 10.53
N TYR A 139 -12.88 -1.67 10.15
CA TYR A 139 -11.65 -0.88 10.14
C TYR A 139 -11.87 0.37 11.00
N GLN A 140 -10.87 0.71 11.81
CA GLN A 140 -10.91 1.87 12.71
C GLN A 140 -9.58 2.61 12.65
N ASN A 141 -9.62 3.94 12.51
CA ASN A 141 -8.42 4.78 12.50
C ASN A 141 -7.54 4.60 13.74
N SER A 142 -8.16 4.41 14.91
CA SER A 142 -7.44 4.15 16.18
C SER A 142 -6.59 2.88 16.17
N LEU A 143 -6.93 1.90 15.33
CA LEU A 143 -6.12 0.71 15.11
C LEU A 143 -5.13 0.92 13.97
N ILE A 144 -5.59 1.43 12.82
CA ILE A 144 -4.74 1.66 11.64
C ILE A 144 -3.51 2.49 11.98
N ILE A 145 -3.66 3.54 12.79
CA ILE A 145 -2.54 4.40 13.19
C ILE A 145 -1.42 3.60 13.86
N ARG A 146 -1.75 2.57 14.65
CA ARG A 146 -0.75 1.70 15.33
C ARG A 146 0.05 0.85 14.34
N TYR A 147 -0.60 0.37 13.27
CA TYR A 147 0.09 -0.37 12.20
C TYR A 147 0.94 0.57 11.35
N ASN A 148 0.43 1.76 11.04
CA ASN A 148 1.14 2.78 10.28
C ASN A 148 2.40 3.27 11.02
N GLU A 149 2.28 3.59 12.32
CA GLU A 149 3.41 3.98 13.18
C GLU A 149 4.45 2.86 13.32
N ALA A 150 4.00 1.59 13.44
CA ALA A 150 4.91 0.46 13.47
C ALA A 150 5.68 0.30 12.15
N LEU A 151 5.01 0.51 11.01
CA LEU A 151 5.65 0.48 9.69
C LEU A 151 6.64 1.63 9.52
N GLU A 152 6.25 2.85 9.90
CA GLU A 152 7.11 4.04 9.86
C GLU A 152 8.37 3.82 10.71
N LYS A 153 8.20 3.31 11.95
CA LYS A 153 9.31 3.00 12.85
C LYS A 153 10.28 1.98 12.26
N ILE A 154 9.77 0.89 11.67
CA ILE A 154 10.61 -0.10 10.99
C ILE A 154 11.40 0.55 9.84
N CYS A 155 10.75 1.39 9.02
CA CYS A 155 11.41 2.07 7.91
C CYS A 155 12.51 3.01 8.41
N LEU A 156 12.25 3.78 9.46
CA LEU A 156 13.22 4.66 10.09
C LEU A 156 14.44 3.88 10.62
N GLU A 157 14.21 2.81 11.38
CA GLU A 157 15.28 1.95 11.94
C GLU A 157 16.13 1.27 10.85
N LYS A 158 15.54 1.00 9.68
CA LYS A 158 16.21 0.36 8.54
C LYS A 158 16.71 1.34 7.48
N ASN A 159 16.58 2.66 7.73
CA ASN A 159 16.94 3.73 6.80
C ASN A 159 16.28 3.56 5.41
N LEU A 160 14.99 3.25 5.39
CA LEU A 160 14.18 3.09 4.18
C LEU A 160 13.31 4.33 3.96
N LEU A 161 13.03 4.65 2.69
CA LEU A 161 12.09 5.71 2.36
C LEU A 161 10.67 5.26 2.73
N PHE A 162 10.03 6.03 3.62
CA PHE A 162 8.63 5.89 4.00
C PHE A 162 7.84 7.11 3.51
N ILE A 163 6.88 6.89 2.62
CA ILE A 163 6.03 7.94 2.05
C ILE A 163 4.75 8.04 2.87
N LYS A 164 4.58 9.15 3.59
CA LYS A 164 3.43 9.39 4.46
C LYS A 164 2.19 9.75 3.64
N VAL A 165 1.11 8.98 3.81
CA VAL A 165 -0.20 9.22 3.17
C VAL A 165 -1.39 9.14 4.13
N TYR A 166 -1.15 8.92 5.43
CA TYR A 166 -2.22 8.71 6.43
C TYR A 166 -3.20 9.89 6.49
N ASP A 167 -2.69 11.12 6.62
CA ASP A 167 -3.50 12.33 6.67
C ASP A 167 -3.74 12.98 5.30
N LEU A 168 -3.49 12.26 4.19
CA LEU A 168 -3.57 12.83 2.85
C LEU A 168 -5.02 12.95 2.34
N LEU A 169 -5.89 12.05 2.79
CA LEU A 169 -7.24 11.88 2.27
C LEU A 169 -8.28 12.38 3.27
N ASP A 170 -9.28 13.06 2.73
CA ASP A 170 -10.49 13.45 3.45
C ASP A 170 -11.59 12.39 3.25
N ASN A 171 -12.64 12.37 4.07
CA ASN A 171 -13.74 11.40 3.90
C ASN A 171 -14.38 11.47 2.50
N SER A 172 -14.43 12.66 1.88
CA SER A 172 -14.96 12.84 0.51
C SER A 172 -14.08 12.20 -0.58
N ASP A 173 -12.86 11.81 -0.25
CA ASP A 173 -11.95 11.10 -1.14
C ASP A 173 -12.11 9.58 -1.04
N LEU A 174 -12.98 9.07 -0.16
CA LEU A 174 -13.22 7.64 0.06
C LEU A 174 -14.62 7.27 -0.45
N GLU A 175 -14.70 6.31 -1.36
CA GLU A 175 -15.97 5.90 -1.99
C GLU A 175 -16.88 5.21 -0.98
N ASP A 176 -16.37 4.14 -0.38
CA ASP A 176 -17.06 3.28 0.60
C ASP A 176 -16.60 3.55 2.04
N GLY A 177 -15.76 4.57 2.24
CA GLY A 177 -15.11 4.88 3.50
C GLY A 177 -13.79 4.14 3.75
N LEU A 178 -13.36 3.23 2.87
CA LEU A 178 -12.05 2.56 2.92
C LEU A 178 -11.22 2.87 1.67
N HIS A 179 -11.80 2.65 0.49
CA HIS A 179 -11.11 2.76 -0.78
C HIS A 179 -11.14 4.20 -1.31
N PRO A 180 -9.98 4.75 -1.71
CA PRO A 180 -9.96 6.05 -2.37
C PRO A 180 -10.77 6.02 -3.67
N ASN A 181 -11.55 7.07 -3.92
CA ASN A 181 -12.17 7.30 -5.22
C ASN A 181 -11.15 7.92 -6.19
N ALA A 182 -11.58 8.27 -7.40
CA ALA A 182 -10.70 8.86 -8.42
C ALA A 182 -9.91 10.09 -7.94
N LYS A 183 -10.50 10.95 -7.10
CA LYS A 183 -9.84 12.13 -6.53
C LYS A 183 -8.83 11.73 -5.46
N GLY A 184 -9.20 10.79 -4.59
CA GLY A 184 -8.30 10.25 -3.57
C GLY A 184 -7.06 9.58 -4.17
N HIS A 185 -7.25 8.74 -5.19
CA HIS A 185 -6.15 8.13 -5.95
C HIS A 185 -5.29 9.18 -6.65
N GLU A 186 -5.87 10.27 -7.16
CA GLU A 186 -5.10 11.37 -7.74
C GLU A 186 -4.24 12.09 -6.68
N LYS A 187 -4.78 12.37 -5.49
CA LYS A 187 -4.02 12.95 -4.37
C LYS A 187 -2.86 12.04 -3.98
N MET A 188 -3.10 10.74 -3.82
CA MET A 188 -2.08 9.73 -3.53
C MET A 188 -0.99 9.73 -4.61
N PHE A 189 -1.38 9.66 -5.89
CA PHE A 189 -0.44 9.68 -7.00
C PHE A 189 0.48 10.91 -6.95
N LYS A 190 -0.07 12.12 -6.79
CA LYS A 190 0.72 13.36 -6.75
C LYS A 190 1.73 13.32 -5.61
N LYS A 191 1.28 13.00 -4.39
CA LYS A 191 2.14 12.90 -3.20
C LYS A 191 3.26 11.88 -3.38
N ILE A 192 2.93 10.67 -3.83
CA ILE A 192 3.89 9.58 -4.01
C ILE A 192 4.89 9.92 -5.11
N LYS A 193 4.43 10.42 -6.26
CA LYS A 193 5.29 10.87 -7.36
C LYS A 193 6.29 11.92 -6.89
N ASP A 194 5.82 12.96 -6.19
CA ASP A 194 6.67 14.06 -5.76
C ASP A 194 7.74 13.60 -4.76
N ASP A 195 7.39 12.72 -3.83
CA ASP A 195 8.36 12.14 -2.89
C ASP A 195 9.38 11.21 -3.59
N LEU A 196 8.95 10.41 -4.58
CA LEU A 196 9.87 9.57 -5.35
C LEU A 196 10.86 10.41 -6.17
N ILE A 197 10.41 11.50 -6.80
CA ILE A 197 11.28 12.45 -7.53
C ILE A 197 12.25 13.14 -6.56
N LYS A 198 11.74 13.68 -5.45
CA LYS A 198 12.54 14.37 -4.44
C LYS A 198 13.69 13.50 -3.91
N ASN A 199 13.44 12.20 -3.76
CA ASN A 199 14.42 11.22 -3.29
C ASN A 199 15.21 10.55 -4.43
N LYS A 200 15.10 11.04 -5.67
CA LYS A 200 15.82 10.53 -6.85
C LYS A 200 15.60 9.03 -7.10
N ILE A 201 14.40 8.54 -6.77
CA ILE A 201 13.99 7.15 -7.04
C ILE A 201 13.57 6.99 -8.50
N ILE A 202 12.88 8.00 -9.04
CA ILE A 202 12.40 8.07 -10.43
C ILE A 202 12.80 9.42 -11.07
N LEU A 203 12.61 9.53 -12.38
CA LEU A 203 12.89 10.71 -13.21
C LEU A 203 11.86 11.85 -13.08
#